data_AF-A0A437UW71-F1
#
_entry.id   AF-A0A437UW71-F1
#
_cell.length_a   1.000
_cell.length_b   1.000
_cell.length_c   1.000
_cell.angle_alpha   90.00
_cell.angle_beta   90.00
_cell.angle_gamma   90.00
#
_symmetry.space_group_name_H-M   'P 1'
#
loop_
_entity.id
_entity.type
_entity.pdbx_description
1 polymer ?
#
loop_
_entity_poly.entity_id
_entity_poly.type
_entity_poly.pdbx_seq_one_letter_code
_entity_poly.pdbx_strand_id
1 'polypeptide(L)'
;MLGSNGNSGVFHGIMVLVRATMVSMLRRRICRVAHLLERYRATFAAAAILAAVLSVLFAHAFAGGGDSEHCNVLVHDADGQVHVLDLSEDATLEVTTALGSNTIVIEGGTVRVSDADCPQGDCTRQSAISRPGEQIICLPHRLWIEIVPADGSSAGEMDADAVSYPDGADTVAG
;
A
#
# COMPACT_ATOMS: atom_id res chain seq x y z
N MET A 1 64.55 38.49 67.48
CA MET A 1 63.13 38.79 67.15
C MET A 1 63.01 38.70 65.62
N LEU A 2 62.47 37.58 65.13
CA LEU A 2 61.22 37.50 64.35
C LEU A 2 61.28 38.40 63.10
N GLY A 3 61.36 37.92 61.87
CA GLY A 3 60.82 36.69 61.30
C GLY A 3 59.63 37.03 60.40
N SER A 4 59.74 36.65 59.12
CA SER A 4 58.70 36.66 58.08
C SER A 4 58.28 38.00 57.48
N ASN A 5 58.47 38.15 56.16
CA ASN A 5 57.35 38.35 55.20
C ASN A 5 57.87 38.45 53.75
N GLY A 6 58.37 37.34 53.22
CA GLY A 6 58.73 37.18 51.79
C GLY A 6 57.66 36.47 50.95
N ASN A 7 56.44 36.31 51.48
CA ASN A 7 55.46 35.35 50.96
C ASN A 7 54.37 35.96 50.05
N SER A 8 54.29 37.29 49.91
CA SER A 8 53.20 37.95 49.15
C SER A 8 53.37 37.87 47.63
N GLY A 9 54.62 37.80 47.12
CA GLY A 9 54.89 37.69 45.68
C GLY A 9 54.74 36.27 45.13
N VAL A 10 55.10 35.27 45.93
CA VAL A 10 55.06 33.85 45.53
C VAL A 10 53.61 33.35 45.39
N PHE A 11 52.73 33.74 46.32
CA PHE A 11 51.31 33.40 46.26
C PHE A 11 50.60 34.04 45.06
N HIS A 12 50.95 35.28 44.70
CA HIS A 12 50.40 35.93 43.51
C HIS A 12 50.81 35.24 42.21
N GLY A 13 52.08 34.84 42.08
CA GLY A 13 52.60 34.12 40.92
C GLY A 13 51.95 32.74 40.71
N ILE A 14 51.77 31.99 41.79
CA ILE A 14 51.09 30.67 41.74
C ILE A 14 49.62 30.83 41.34
N MET A 15 48.92 31.84 41.86
CA MET A 15 47.50 32.06 41.52
C MET A 15 47.30 32.47 40.06
N VAL A 16 48.23 33.23 39.47
CA VAL A 16 48.22 33.59 38.04
C VAL A 16 48.46 32.36 37.16
N LEU A 17 49.40 31.49 37.52
CA LEU A 17 49.64 30.23 36.78
C LEU A 17 48.47 29.25 36.87
N VAL A 18 47.82 29.13 38.04
CA VAL A 18 46.63 28.29 38.22
C VAL A 18 45.45 28.83 37.40
N ARG A 19 45.23 30.15 37.37
CA ARG A 19 44.18 30.75 36.52
C ARG A 19 44.46 30.55 35.03
N ALA A 20 45.70 30.73 34.58
CA ALA A 20 46.09 30.54 33.19
C ALA A 20 45.93 29.07 32.73
N THR A 21 46.34 28.10 33.56
CA THR A 21 46.19 26.68 33.26
C THR A 21 44.73 26.24 33.28
N MET A 22 43.92 26.71 34.24
CA MET A 22 42.50 26.39 34.34
C MET A 22 41.69 26.97 33.17
N VAL A 23 41.99 28.20 32.72
CA VAL A 23 41.41 28.80 31.50
C VAL A 23 41.83 28.03 30.25
N SER A 24 43.10 27.58 30.19
CA SER A 24 43.58 26.77 29.08
C SER A 24 42.93 25.39 29.00
N MET A 25 42.65 24.75 30.15
CA MET A 25 41.95 23.46 30.22
C MET A 25 40.46 23.60 29.92
N LEU A 26 39.83 24.69 30.38
CA LEU A 26 38.42 24.99 30.11
C LEU A 26 38.20 25.26 28.62
N ARG A 27 39.06 26.05 27.96
CA ARG A 27 39.05 26.25 26.49
C ARG A 27 39.21 24.94 25.72
N ARG A 28 40.11 24.05 26.14
CA ARG A 28 40.33 22.73 25.51
C ARG A 28 39.13 21.78 25.64
N ARG A 29 38.33 21.88 26.70
CA ARG A 29 37.09 21.09 26.89
C ARG A 29 35.92 21.65 26.07
N ILE A 30 35.77 22.97 26.03
CA ILE A 30 34.70 23.65 25.26
C ILE A 30 34.87 23.43 23.75
N CYS A 31 36.10 23.53 23.21
CA CYS A 31 36.37 23.22 21.80
C CYS A 31 36.04 21.77 21.43
N ARG A 32 36.28 20.82 22.33
CA ARG A 32 35.96 19.40 22.11
C ARG A 32 34.45 19.13 22.08
N VAL A 33 33.68 19.81 22.92
CA VAL A 33 32.21 19.69 22.99
C VAL A 33 31.51 20.38 21.81
N ALA A 34 32.01 21.54 21.38
CA ALA A 34 31.50 22.24 20.19
C ALA A 34 31.62 21.38 18.92
N HIS A 35 32.76 20.70 18.75
CA HIS A 35 33.01 19.80 17.62
C HIS A 35 32.11 18.55 17.61
N LEU A 36 31.65 18.10 18.79
CA LEU A 36 30.73 16.96 18.95
C LEU A 36 29.28 17.35 18.60
N LEU A 37 28.86 18.56 18.99
CA LEU A 37 27.52 19.10 18.70
C LEU A 37 27.30 19.38 17.20
N GLU A 38 28.33 19.81 16.47
CA GLU A 38 28.25 20.00 15.00
C GLU A 38 28.15 18.67 14.24
N ARG A 39 28.89 17.64 14.68
CA ARG A 39 28.74 16.29 14.11
C ARG A 39 27.38 15.68 14.41
N TYR A 40 26.84 15.90 15.61
CA TYR A 40 25.48 15.47 15.98
C TYR A 40 24.41 16.17 15.12
N ARG A 41 24.53 17.46 14.83
CA ARG A 41 23.54 18.14 13.95
C ARG A 41 23.55 17.60 12.53
N ALA A 42 24.73 17.35 11.97
CA ALA A 42 24.89 16.80 10.62
C ALA A 42 24.39 15.35 10.52
N THR A 43 24.65 14.51 11.52
CA THR A 43 24.18 13.11 11.52
C THR A 43 22.67 13.01 11.71
N PHE A 44 22.07 13.83 12.57
CA PHE A 44 20.61 13.86 12.75
C PHE A 44 19.90 14.39 11.50
N ALA A 45 20.44 15.43 10.86
CA ALA A 45 19.91 15.94 9.60
C ALA A 45 19.98 14.89 8.47
N ALA A 46 21.12 14.21 8.33
CA ALA A 46 21.29 13.14 7.34
C ALA A 46 20.35 11.96 7.59
N ALA A 47 20.18 11.53 8.85
CA ALA A 47 19.26 10.46 9.21
C ALA A 47 17.78 10.84 8.93
N ALA A 48 17.39 12.07 9.20
CA ALA A 48 16.04 12.56 8.90
C ALA A 48 15.76 12.61 7.38
N ILE A 49 16.73 13.06 6.58
CA ILE A 49 16.63 13.06 5.12
C ILE A 49 16.53 11.62 4.60
N LEU A 50 17.38 10.71 5.09
CA LEU A 50 17.32 9.30 4.71
C LEU A 50 15.97 8.68 5.04
N ALA A 51 15.44 8.92 6.24
CA ALA A 51 14.13 8.42 6.66
C ALA A 51 12.99 8.99 5.78
N ALA A 52 13.05 10.28 5.43
CA ALA A 52 12.09 10.91 4.53
C ALA A 52 12.14 10.29 3.13
N VAL A 53 13.34 10.09 2.56
CA VAL A 53 13.52 9.45 1.26
C VAL A 53 12.99 8.01 1.28
N LEU A 54 13.32 7.23 2.31
CA LEU A 54 12.80 5.87 2.47
C LEU A 54 11.27 5.84 2.60
N SER A 55 10.67 6.81 3.32
CA SER A 55 9.22 6.90 3.45
C SER A 55 8.52 7.20 2.13
N VAL A 56 9.12 8.06 1.29
CA VAL A 56 8.61 8.38 -0.05
C VAL A 56 8.76 7.17 -0.98
N LEU A 57 9.91 6.49 -0.95
CA LEU A 57 10.13 5.28 -1.73
C LEU A 57 9.18 4.15 -1.33
N PHE A 58 8.93 3.97 -0.03
CA PHE A 58 7.96 3.02 0.49
C PHE A 58 6.54 3.39 0.04
N ALA A 59 6.16 4.66 0.11
CA ALA A 59 4.88 5.13 -0.39
C ALA A 59 4.72 4.85 -1.89
N HIS A 60 5.74 5.08 -2.72
CA HIS A 60 5.69 4.74 -4.15
C HIS A 60 5.64 3.22 -4.39
N ALA A 61 6.38 2.42 -3.62
CA ALA A 61 6.37 0.96 -3.73
C ALA A 61 5.02 0.35 -3.32
N PHE A 62 4.30 0.98 -2.38
CA PHE A 62 2.97 0.55 -1.95
C PHE A 62 1.82 1.23 -2.70
N ALA A 63 2.05 2.37 -3.34
CA ALA A 63 1.08 3.06 -4.19
C ALA A 63 1.09 2.56 -5.65
N GLY A 64 2.07 1.74 -6.04
CA GLY A 64 2.16 1.11 -7.35
C GLY A 64 1.39 -0.20 -7.44
N GLY A 65 0.08 -0.17 -7.22
CA GLY A 65 -0.83 -1.24 -7.62
C GLY A 65 -1.60 -0.79 -8.85
N GLY A 66 -1.03 -1.00 -10.03
CA GLY A 66 -1.66 -0.60 -11.30
C GLY A 66 -0.66 -0.48 -12.43
N ASP A 67 0.01 -1.58 -12.78
CA ASP A 67 0.46 -1.72 -14.16
C ASP A 67 -0.81 -1.71 -15.00
N SER A 68 -0.96 -0.68 -15.83
CA SER A 68 -2.12 -0.45 -16.69
C SER A 68 -2.13 -1.48 -17.82
N GLU A 69 -2.35 -2.75 -17.48
CA GLU A 69 -3.05 -3.66 -18.38
C GLU A 69 -4.47 -3.12 -18.46
N HIS A 70 -4.77 -2.39 -19.54
CA HIS A 70 -6.14 -1.95 -19.81
C HIS A 70 -7.02 -3.20 -19.80
N CYS A 71 -7.88 -3.31 -18.79
CA CYS A 71 -8.79 -4.42 -18.62
C CYS A 71 -10.22 -3.87 -18.68
N ASN A 72 -11.08 -4.58 -19.39
CA ASN A 72 -12.49 -4.27 -19.43
C ASN A 72 -13.24 -5.18 -18.46
N VAL A 73 -14.22 -4.61 -17.79
CA VAL A 73 -15.22 -5.34 -17.02
C VAL A 73 -16.44 -5.53 -17.92
N LEU A 74 -16.80 -6.78 -18.17
CA LEU A 74 -18.01 -7.17 -18.88
C LEU A 74 -19.06 -7.59 -17.85
N VAL A 75 -20.17 -6.87 -17.80
CA VAL A 75 -21.33 -7.21 -16.97
C VAL A 75 -22.43 -7.70 -17.90
N HIS A 76 -22.83 -8.96 -17.77
CA HIS A 76 -23.96 -9.48 -18.54
C HIS A 76 -25.15 -9.74 -17.64
N ASP A 77 -26.32 -9.33 -18.10
CA ASP A 77 -27.58 -9.37 -17.35
C ASP A 77 -28.53 -10.49 -17.82
N ALA A 78 -29.67 -10.61 -17.13
CA ALA A 78 -30.70 -11.58 -17.45
C ALA A 78 -31.44 -11.32 -18.78
N ASP A 79 -31.41 -10.07 -19.25
CA ASP A 79 -32.10 -9.61 -20.46
C ASP A 79 -31.20 -9.75 -21.72
N GLY A 80 -29.95 -10.19 -21.53
CA GLY A 80 -28.96 -10.39 -22.58
C GLY A 80 -28.18 -9.13 -22.96
N GLN A 81 -28.25 -8.08 -22.15
CA GLN A 81 -27.42 -6.89 -22.30
C GLN A 81 -26.03 -7.14 -21.74
N VAL A 82 -25.03 -6.54 -22.41
CA VAL A 82 -23.64 -6.58 -21.99
C VAL A 82 -23.18 -5.15 -21.81
N HIS A 83 -22.82 -4.79 -20.58
CA HIS A 83 -22.22 -3.51 -20.25
C HIS A 83 -20.71 -3.67 -20.20
N VAL A 84 -20.00 -2.79 -20.89
CA VAL A 84 -18.53 -2.74 -20.91
C VAL A 84 -18.09 -1.52 -20.14
N LEU A 85 -17.28 -1.72 -19.11
CA LEU A 85 -16.70 -0.66 -18.28
C LEU A 85 -15.17 -0.81 -18.27
N ASP A 86 -14.44 0.29 -18.14
CA ASP A 86 -12.98 0.27 -17.97
C ASP A 86 -12.66 0.04 -16.49
N LEU A 87 -11.81 -0.95 -16.18
CA LEU A 87 -11.40 -1.24 -14.80
C LEU A 87 -10.60 -0.08 -14.18
N SER A 88 -9.94 0.73 -15.01
CA SER A 88 -9.12 1.88 -14.58
C SER A 88 -9.94 3.13 -14.26
N GLU A 89 -11.22 3.16 -14.62
CA GLU A 89 -12.12 4.28 -14.35
C GLU A 89 -13.10 3.92 -13.23
N ASP A 90 -13.14 4.76 -12.18
CA ASP A 90 -14.12 4.60 -11.12
C ASP A 90 -15.54 4.80 -11.67
N ALA A 91 -16.41 3.81 -11.46
CA ALA A 91 -17.75 3.79 -12.01
C ALA A 91 -18.74 3.08 -11.08
N THR A 92 -20.02 3.43 -11.20
CA THR A 92 -21.12 2.70 -10.54
C THR A 92 -22.17 2.39 -11.57
N LEU A 93 -22.53 1.12 -11.69
CA LEU A 93 -23.54 0.62 -12.60
C LEU A 93 -24.63 -0.10 -11.79
N GLU A 94 -25.86 0.37 -11.93
CA GLU A 94 -27.03 -0.31 -11.39
C GLU A 94 -27.70 -1.11 -12.51
N VAL A 95 -27.81 -2.42 -12.32
CA VAL A 95 -28.48 -3.34 -13.25
C VAL A 95 -29.79 -3.79 -12.61
N THR A 96 -30.91 -3.36 -13.19
CA THR A 96 -32.26 -3.72 -12.75
C THR A 96 -32.95 -4.53 -13.84
N THR A 97 -33.36 -5.75 -13.50
CA THR A 97 -34.08 -6.66 -14.40
C THR A 97 -35.36 -7.16 -13.74
N ALA A 98 -36.16 -7.94 -14.45
CA ALA A 98 -37.32 -8.61 -13.86
C ALA A 98 -36.96 -9.62 -12.75
N LEU A 99 -35.70 -10.07 -12.67
CA LEU A 99 -35.24 -11.04 -11.69
C LEU A 99 -34.71 -10.40 -10.40
N GLY A 100 -34.44 -9.09 -10.41
CA GLY A 100 -33.89 -8.36 -9.27
C GLY A 100 -32.96 -7.22 -9.69
N SER A 101 -32.33 -6.62 -8.70
CA SER A 101 -31.41 -5.49 -8.82
C SER A 101 -30.04 -5.82 -8.25
N ASN A 102 -28.99 -5.32 -8.91
CA ASN A 102 -27.61 -5.40 -8.43
C ASN A 102 -26.91 -4.06 -8.68
N THR A 103 -26.17 -3.58 -7.69
CA THR A 103 -25.30 -2.40 -7.83
C THR A 103 -23.86 -2.86 -7.90
N ILE A 104 -23.21 -2.58 -9.03
CA ILE A 104 -21.80 -2.86 -9.31
C ILE A 104 -21.01 -1.58 -9.12
N VAL A 105 -19.88 -1.67 -8.42
CA VAL A 105 -18.97 -0.55 -8.16
C VAL A 105 -17.57 -0.93 -8.61
N ILE A 106 -16.98 -0.07 -9.44
CA ILE A 106 -15.58 -0.08 -9.83
C ILE A 106 -14.90 1.06 -9.10
N GLU A 107 -13.94 0.73 -8.24
CA GLU A 107 -13.17 1.70 -7.45
C GLU A 107 -11.72 1.22 -7.32
N GLY A 108 -10.77 2.08 -7.68
CA GLY A 108 -9.34 1.83 -7.46
C GLY A 108 -8.79 0.62 -8.20
N GLY A 109 -9.26 0.36 -9.43
CA GLY A 109 -8.80 -0.78 -10.23
C GLY A 109 -9.43 -2.12 -9.84
N THR A 110 -10.51 -2.11 -9.06
CA THR A 110 -11.20 -3.32 -8.60
C THR A 110 -12.70 -3.19 -8.82
N VAL A 111 -13.37 -4.31 -9.13
CA VAL A 111 -14.83 -4.37 -9.27
C VAL A 111 -15.44 -5.26 -8.19
N ARG A 112 -16.56 -4.81 -7.63
CA ARG A 112 -17.36 -5.55 -6.63
C ARG A 112 -18.85 -5.28 -6.80
N VAL A 113 -19.67 -6.17 -6.28
CA VAL A 113 -21.11 -5.92 -6.11
C VAL A 113 -21.31 -5.30 -4.73
N SER A 114 -21.74 -4.03 -4.67
CA SER A 114 -21.94 -3.32 -3.41
C SER A 114 -23.28 -3.63 -2.77
N ASP A 115 -24.31 -3.90 -3.57
CA ASP A 115 -25.66 -4.21 -3.12
C ASP A 115 -26.39 -5.11 -4.10
N ALA A 116 -27.28 -5.96 -3.59
CA ALA A 116 -28.16 -6.81 -4.38
C ALA A 116 -29.37 -7.26 -3.55
N ASP A 117 -30.56 -7.29 -4.16
CA ASP A 117 -31.79 -7.78 -3.52
C ASP A 117 -31.94 -9.32 -3.56
N CYS A 118 -30.86 -10.04 -3.88
CA CYS A 118 -30.90 -11.50 -3.99
C CYS A 118 -31.00 -12.16 -2.60
N PRO A 119 -31.77 -13.25 -2.44
CA PRO A 119 -31.98 -13.89 -1.13
C PRO A 119 -30.71 -14.49 -0.53
N GLN A 120 -29.77 -14.90 -1.38
CA GLN A 120 -28.55 -15.59 -0.96
C GLN A 120 -27.44 -14.61 -0.58
N GLY A 121 -27.40 -13.41 -1.18
CA GLY A 121 -26.36 -12.41 -0.93
C GLY A 121 -24.93 -12.87 -1.26
N ASP A 122 -24.76 -13.90 -2.09
CA ASP A 122 -23.44 -14.47 -2.39
C ASP A 122 -22.56 -13.47 -3.15
N CYS A 123 -23.13 -12.74 -4.11
CA CYS A 123 -22.40 -11.74 -4.91
C CYS A 123 -21.88 -10.56 -4.07
N THR A 124 -22.66 -10.08 -3.09
CA THR A 124 -22.24 -9.00 -2.18
C THR A 124 -21.18 -9.44 -1.18
N ARG A 125 -21.06 -10.75 -0.91
CA ARG A 125 -20.03 -11.31 -0.02
C ARG A 125 -18.75 -11.73 -0.74
N GLN A 126 -18.79 -11.84 -2.07
CA GLN A 126 -17.60 -12.10 -2.86
C GLN A 126 -16.63 -10.92 -2.74
N SER A 127 -15.34 -11.24 -2.70
CA SER A 127 -14.28 -10.22 -2.69
C SER A 127 -14.30 -9.42 -3.98
N ALA A 128 -13.80 -8.19 -3.92
CA ALA A 128 -13.52 -7.42 -5.13
C ALA A 128 -12.51 -8.18 -6.01
N ILE A 129 -12.74 -8.18 -7.31
CA ILE A 129 -11.88 -8.82 -8.31
C ILE A 129 -11.15 -7.73 -9.11
N SER A 130 -9.96 -8.05 -9.59
CA SER A 130 -9.10 -7.08 -10.29
C SER A 130 -8.25 -7.68 -11.41
N ARG A 131 -8.32 -9.01 -11.64
CA ARG A 131 -7.48 -9.69 -12.62
C ARG A 131 -8.31 -10.33 -13.73
N PRO A 132 -7.81 -10.36 -14.97
CA PRO A 132 -8.42 -11.12 -16.05
C PRO A 132 -8.72 -12.58 -15.67
N GLY A 133 -9.89 -13.07 -16.07
CA GLY A 133 -10.37 -14.42 -15.76
C GLY A 133 -11.01 -14.57 -14.37
N GLU A 134 -10.93 -13.56 -13.50
CA GLU A 134 -11.75 -13.51 -12.29
C GLU A 134 -13.19 -13.14 -12.64
N GLN A 135 -14.15 -13.67 -11.87
CA GLN A 135 -15.57 -13.50 -12.11
C GLN A 135 -16.37 -13.35 -10.82
N ILE A 136 -17.46 -12.57 -10.88
CA ILE A 136 -18.49 -12.49 -9.85
C ILE A 136 -19.82 -12.93 -10.44
N ILE A 137 -20.48 -13.90 -9.80
CA ILE A 137 -21.74 -14.47 -10.30
C ILE A 137 -22.85 -14.26 -9.27
N CYS A 138 -24.00 -13.75 -9.73
CA CYS A 138 -25.27 -13.74 -9.02
C CYS A 138 -26.26 -14.67 -9.75
N LEU A 139 -26.28 -15.94 -9.33
CA LEU A 139 -27.12 -16.97 -9.94
C LEU A 139 -28.63 -16.63 -9.95
N PRO A 140 -29.24 -16.12 -8.85
CA PRO A 140 -30.67 -15.82 -8.84
C PRO A 140 -31.07 -14.75 -9.86
N HIS A 141 -30.23 -13.73 -10.03
CA HIS A 141 -30.47 -12.62 -10.96
C HIS A 141 -29.91 -12.90 -12.36
N ARG A 142 -29.32 -14.07 -12.59
CA ARG A 142 -28.62 -14.44 -13.84
C ARG A 142 -27.62 -13.37 -14.30
N LEU A 143 -26.94 -12.75 -13.34
CA LEU A 143 -25.93 -11.75 -13.60
C LEU A 143 -24.55 -12.37 -13.42
N TRP A 144 -23.66 -12.14 -14.38
CA TRP A 144 -22.25 -12.51 -14.27
C TRP A 144 -21.36 -11.35 -14.73
N ILE A 145 -20.26 -11.17 -14.01
CA ILE A 145 -19.27 -10.12 -14.22
C ILE A 145 -17.95 -10.82 -14.47
N GLU A 146 -17.24 -10.46 -15.52
CA GLU A 146 -15.92 -10.98 -15.84
C GLU A 146 -14.95 -9.85 -16.18
N ILE A 147 -13.67 -10.05 -15.86
CA ILE A 147 -12.60 -9.14 -16.29
C ILE A 147 -11.89 -9.77 -17.49
N VAL A 148 -11.77 -9.01 -18.57
CA VAL A 148 -11.05 -9.41 -19.78
C VAL A 148 -9.97 -8.39 -20.15
N PRO A 149 -8.86 -8.81 -20.78
CA PRO A 149 -7.89 -7.88 -21.33
C PRO A 149 -8.50 -7.05 -22.47
N ALA A 150 -8.20 -5.75 -22.52
CA ALA A 150 -8.76 -4.85 -23.53
C ALA A 150 -8.27 -5.17 -24.96
N ASP A 151 -7.16 -5.89 -25.11
CA ASP A 151 -6.62 -6.33 -26.40
C ASP A 151 -7.26 -7.63 -26.92
N GLY A 152 -8.21 -8.20 -26.18
CA GLY A 152 -8.92 -9.42 -26.57
C GLY A 152 -8.09 -10.69 -26.46
N SER A 153 -6.93 -10.65 -25.79
CA SER A 153 -6.25 -11.88 -25.38
C SER A 153 -7.09 -12.57 -24.30
N SER A 154 -7.72 -13.71 -24.62
CA SER A 154 -8.48 -14.46 -23.62
C SER A 154 -7.52 -15.02 -22.57
N ALA A 155 -7.45 -14.38 -21.40
CA ALA A 155 -6.75 -14.89 -20.23
C ALA A 155 -7.56 -16.06 -19.62
N GLY A 156 -7.59 -17.17 -20.34
CA GLY A 156 -8.45 -18.31 -20.02
C GLY A 156 -8.53 -19.33 -21.15
N GLU A 157 -7.41 -19.68 -21.76
CA GLU A 157 -7.29 -20.97 -22.45
C GLU A 157 -7.34 -22.06 -21.35
N MET A 158 -8.54 -22.47 -20.95
CA MET A 158 -8.70 -23.76 -20.28
C MET A 158 -8.61 -24.82 -21.37
N ASP A 159 -7.55 -25.62 -21.32
CA ASP A 159 -7.42 -26.85 -22.08
C ASP A 159 -8.76 -27.60 -22.01
N ALA A 160 -9.43 -27.68 -23.15
CA ALA A 160 -10.60 -28.51 -23.33
C ALA A 160 -10.17 -29.98 -23.35
N ASP A 161 -9.78 -30.50 -22.19
CA ASP A 161 -9.81 -31.94 -21.98
C ASP A 161 -11.27 -32.35 -21.92
N ALA A 162 -11.76 -32.81 -23.07
CA ALA A 162 -13.04 -33.46 -23.24
C ALA A 162 -13.12 -34.68 -22.32
N VAL A 163 -13.58 -34.47 -21.08
CA VAL A 163 -14.09 -35.55 -20.25
C VAL A 163 -15.44 -35.94 -20.85
N SER A 164 -15.42 -36.95 -21.70
CA SER A 164 -16.59 -37.68 -22.14
C SER A 164 -17.34 -38.20 -20.92
N TYR A 165 -18.48 -37.57 -20.62
CA TYR A 165 -19.44 -38.10 -19.65
C TYR A 165 -19.97 -39.42 -20.22
N PRO A 166 -19.75 -40.58 -19.59
CA PRO A 166 -20.41 -41.79 -20.03
C PRO A 166 -21.91 -41.62 -19.79
N ASP A 167 -22.67 -41.68 -20.87
CA ASP A 167 -24.13 -41.67 -20.89
C ASP A 167 -24.63 -42.87 -20.06
N GLY A 168 -24.97 -42.60 -18.80
CA GLY A 168 -25.51 -43.56 -17.86
C GLY A 168 -26.96 -43.84 -18.20
N ALA A 169 -27.16 -44.72 -19.19
CA ALA A 169 -28.45 -45.30 -19.49
C ALA A 169 -28.88 -46.25 -18.35
N ASP A 170 -29.48 -45.69 -17.30
CA ASP A 170 -30.24 -46.48 -16.33
C ASP A 170 -31.73 -46.40 -16.68
N THR A 171 -32.15 -47.39 -17.47
CA THR A 171 -33.54 -47.77 -17.68
C THR A 171 -34.14 -48.25 -16.36
N VAL A 172 -34.91 -47.41 -15.68
CA VAL A 172 -35.82 -47.87 -14.62
C VAL A 172 -37.08 -48.43 -15.26
N ALA A 173 -37.05 -49.73 -15.53
CA ALA A 173 -38.25 -50.55 -15.65
C ALA A 173 -38.56 -51.11 -14.25
N GLY A 174 -39.71 -50.74 -13.71
CA GLY A 174 -40.28 -51.27 -12.47
C GLY A 174 -41.76 -50.92 -12.40
#